data_AF-A0A6I7NNW8-F1
#
_entry.id   AF-A0A6I7NNW8-F1
#
_cell.length_a   1.000
_cell.length_b   1.000
_cell.length_c   1.000
_cell.angle_alpha   90.00
_cell.angle_beta   90.00
_cell.angle_gamma   90.00
#
_symmetry.space_group_name_H-M   'P 1'
#
loop_
_entity.id
_entity.type
_entity.pdbx_description
1 polymer ?
#
loop_
_entity_poly.entity_id
_entity_poly.type
_entity_poly.pdbx_seq_one_letter_code
_entity_poly.pdbx_strand_id
1 'polypeptide(L)'
;MPEPPGEYWQESALALGHLTSGLIQDEIYQFKSLGMLINNDGGLIVKPFSRTTLINSTPDGKLFMVWNDKFNVDIFDLSLNQIDSLSVSIPNQLVTNEEREEISKLMGEMFRSLGQRYLPYTKPVINNMFVDKSENCWLQTYDNPEYLVLNKNGSPLGSFDLQNDMQLAHVDENRIYAIESYDKGYKIHVFRYKL
;
A
#
# COMPACT_ATOMS: atom_id res chain seq x y z
N MET A 1 -17.30 14.31 -21.19
CA MET A 1 -16.99 13.36 -22.29
C MET A 1 -16.49 12.09 -21.63
N PRO A 2 -16.90 10.89 -22.06
CA PRO A 2 -16.35 9.66 -21.51
C PRO A 2 -14.84 9.64 -21.75
N GLU A 3 -14.07 9.19 -20.75
CA GLU A 3 -12.64 9.05 -20.91
C GLU A 3 -12.31 8.00 -21.98
N PRO A 4 -11.23 8.19 -22.76
CA PRO A 4 -10.81 7.17 -23.71
C PRO A 4 -10.44 5.87 -22.97
N PRO A 5 -10.62 4.70 -23.61
CA PRO A 5 -10.25 3.42 -23.01
C PRO A 5 -8.76 3.40 -22.66
N GLY A 6 -8.42 2.81 -21.51
CA GLY A 6 -7.05 2.76 -21.05
C GLY A 6 -6.91 2.77 -19.53
N GLU A 7 -5.83 3.40 -19.07
CA GLU A 7 -5.51 3.56 -17.65
C GLU A 7 -6.22 4.77 -17.07
N TYR A 8 -6.91 4.57 -15.95
CA TYR A 8 -7.49 5.64 -15.16
C TYR A 8 -6.68 5.91 -13.91
N TRP A 9 -6.29 7.17 -13.76
CA TRP A 9 -5.61 7.67 -12.58
C TRP A 9 -6.62 8.27 -11.63
N GLN A 10 -6.69 7.73 -10.42
CA GLN A 10 -7.45 8.35 -9.36
C GLN A 10 -6.56 9.37 -8.67
N GLU A 11 -7.00 10.63 -8.68
CA GLU A 11 -6.42 11.68 -7.86
C GLU A 11 -7.05 11.65 -6.47
N SER A 12 -6.21 11.52 -5.47
CA SER A 12 -6.57 11.59 -4.05
C SER A 12 -5.95 12.84 -3.44
N ALA A 13 -6.62 13.37 -2.43
CA ALA A 13 -6.23 14.59 -1.76
C ALA A 13 -6.20 14.32 -0.24
N LEU A 14 -5.10 14.72 0.40
CA LEU A 14 -4.97 14.74 1.84
C LEU A 14 -4.94 16.21 2.28
N ALA A 15 -5.81 16.56 3.21
CA ALA A 15 -5.91 17.91 3.74
C ALA A 15 -5.93 17.85 5.27
N LEU A 16 -5.29 18.82 5.90
CA LEU A 16 -5.27 18.92 7.36
C LEU A 16 -6.59 19.48 7.87
N GLY A 17 -7.14 18.88 8.92
CA GLY A 17 -8.39 19.30 9.53
C GLY A 17 -8.21 19.66 11.00
N HIS A 18 -8.84 20.76 11.43
CA HIS A 18 -8.97 21.07 12.84
C HIS A 18 -10.12 20.28 13.45
N LEU A 19 -9.80 19.32 14.33
CA LEU A 19 -10.78 18.47 15.01
C LEU A 19 -11.88 19.27 15.74
N THR A 20 -11.54 20.44 16.29
CA THR A 20 -12.46 21.24 17.11
C THR A 20 -13.36 22.16 16.28
N SER A 21 -12.87 22.72 15.18
CA SER A 21 -13.64 23.65 14.33
C SER A 21 -14.24 22.99 13.10
N GLY A 22 -13.78 21.79 12.73
CA GLY A 22 -14.15 21.11 11.49
C GLY A 22 -13.60 21.80 10.23
N LEU A 23 -12.76 22.83 10.38
CA LEU A 23 -12.18 23.55 9.26
C LEU A 23 -11.03 22.73 8.66
N ILE A 24 -11.10 22.57 7.34
CA ILE A 24 -10.03 22.01 6.52
C ILE A 24 -9.11 23.17 6.12
N GLN A 25 -7.80 22.98 6.24
CA GLN A 25 -6.81 23.95 5.79
C GLN A 25 -6.77 24.00 4.25
N ASP A 26 -6.40 25.16 3.69
CA ASP A 26 -6.32 25.34 2.24
C ASP A 26 -5.20 24.50 1.59
N GLU A 27 -4.22 24.07 2.38
CA GLU A 27 -3.12 23.22 1.92
C GLU A 27 -3.60 21.78 1.73
N ILE A 28 -3.55 21.33 0.48
CA ILE A 28 -3.96 19.99 0.05
C ILE A 28 -2.77 19.31 -0.60
N TYR A 29 -2.39 18.14 -0.08
CA TYR A 29 -1.45 17.25 -0.74
C TYR A 29 -2.19 16.32 -1.70
N GLN A 30 -1.92 16.46 -2.99
CA GLN A 30 -2.51 15.60 -4.01
C GLN A 30 -1.56 14.46 -4.37
N PHE A 31 -2.10 13.24 -4.45
CA PHE A 31 -1.35 12.08 -4.88
C PHE A 31 -2.20 11.21 -5.81
N LYS A 32 -1.52 10.50 -6.71
CA LYS A 32 -2.18 9.67 -7.72
C LYS A 32 -2.05 8.21 -7.35
N SER A 33 -3.15 7.48 -7.46
CA SER A 33 -3.15 6.03 -7.52
C SER A 33 -3.56 5.59 -8.92
N LEU A 34 -2.78 4.68 -9.50
CA LEU A 34 -3.23 3.95 -10.67
C LEU A 34 -4.04 2.78 -10.13
N GLY A 35 -5.34 2.73 -10.40
CA GLY A 35 -6.20 1.73 -9.79
C GLY A 35 -7.09 0.99 -10.77
N MET A 36 -7.38 1.55 -11.94
CA MET A 36 -8.47 1.05 -12.78
C MET A 36 -8.12 1.05 -14.27
N LEU A 37 -8.77 0.13 -15.00
CA LEU A 37 -8.85 0.12 -16.44
C LEU A 37 -10.27 0.46 -16.88
N ILE A 38 -10.41 1.27 -17.92
CA ILE A 38 -11.71 1.64 -18.52
C ILE A 38 -11.79 1.06 -19.93
N ASN A 39 -12.89 0.36 -20.23
CA ASN A 39 -13.15 -0.15 -21.59
C ASN A 39 -13.98 0.82 -22.44
N ASN A 40 -14.22 0.47 -23.70
CA ASN A 40 -14.96 1.32 -24.65
C ASN A 40 -16.42 1.58 -24.25
N ASP A 41 -17.00 0.68 -23.45
CA ASP A 41 -18.39 0.75 -23.00
C ASP A 41 -18.52 1.47 -21.65
N GLY A 42 -17.41 1.99 -21.11
CA GLY A 42 -17.37 2.66 -19.80
C GLY A 42 -17.32 1.71 -18.60
N GLY A 43 -17.13 0.41 -18.83
CA GLY A 43 -16.90 -0.57 -17.78
C GLY A 43 -15.56 -0.30 -17.08
N LEU A 44 -15.54 -0.54 -15.76
CA LEU A 44 -14.36 -0.37 -14.90
C LEU A 44 -13.94 -1.72 -14.30
N ILE A 45 -12.64 -1.97 -14.23
CA ILE A 45 -12.06 -3.06 -13.43
C ILE A 45 -10.81 -2.58 -12.72
N VAL A 46 -10.56 -3.11 -11.52
CA VAL A 46 -9.30 -2.86 -10.80
C VAL A 46 -8.15 -3.41 -11.63
N LYS A 47 -7.13 -2.58 -11.86
CA LYS A 47 -5.91 -2.98 -12.56
C LYS A 47 -5.08 -3.86 -11.61
N PRO A 48 -4.75 -5.11 -11.95
CA PRO A 48 -3.87 -5.93 -11.12
C PRO A 48 -2.47 -5.34 -11.04
N PHE A 49 -1.79 -5.56 -9.90
CA PHE A 49 -0.44 -5.07 -9.62
C PHE A 49 -0.28 -3.56 -9.79
N SER A 50 -1.37 -2.80 -9.61
CA SER A 50 -1.31 -1.38 -9.87
C SER A 50 -0.51 -0.63 -8.81
N ARG A 51 0.05 0.51 -9.22
CA ARG A 51 0.74 1.41 -8.29
C ARG A 51 -0.28 2.08 -7.38
N THR A 52 -0.16 1.85 -6.08
CA THR A 52 -0.90 2.55 -5.03
C THR A 52 0.05 3.35 -4.14
N THR A 53 -0.49 4.37 -3.48
CA THR A 53 0.22 5.09 -2.42
C THR A 53 -0.24 4.54 -1.08
N LEU A 54 0.69 4.11 -0.25
CA LEU A 54 0.45 3.72 1.12
C LEU A 54 0.82 4.88 2.04
N ILE A 55 -0.02 5.10 3.06
CA ILE A 55 0.12 6.21 3.98
C ILE A 55 -0.02 5.67 5.40
N ASN A 56 0.90 6.06 6.28
CA ASN A 56 0.80 5.80 7.70
C ASN A 56 1.23 7.04 8.49
N SER A 57 0.83 7.16 9.75
CA SER A 57 1.16 8.30 10.61
C SER A 57 1.59 7.85 11.99
N THR A 58 2.58 8.52 12.55
CA THR A 58 3.04 8.30 13.93
C THR A 58 2.27 9.19 14.92
N PRO A 59 2.25 8.87 16.23
CA PRO A 59 1.55 9.67 17.23
C PRO A 59 2.04 11.11 17.39
N ASP A 60 3.29 11.40 17.01
CA ASP A 60 3.86 12.75 16.98
C ASP A 60 3.47 13.54 15.71
N GLY A 61 2.71 12.92 14.80
CA GLY A 61 2.11 13.60 13.65
C GLY A 61 2.94 13.56 12.37
N LYS A 62 4.03 12.79 12.31
CA LYS A 62 4.75 12.58 11.05
C LYS A 62 3.92 11.69 10.13
N LEU A 63 3.96 11.99 8.84
CA LEU A 63 3.29 11.22 7.79
C LEU A 63 4.33 10.47 6.97
N PHE A 64 4.17 9.16 6.84
CA PHE A 64 5.02 8.29 6.02
C PHE A 64 4.23 7.92 4.77
N MET A 65 4.77 8.23 3.59
CA MET A 65 4.14 7.95 2.31
C MET A 65 5.07 7.15 1.41
N VAL A 66 4.56 6.10 0.77
CA VAL A 66 5.36 5.24 -0.11
C VAL A 66 4.54 4.75 -1.28
N TRP A 67 5.15 4.63 -2.45
CA TRP A 67 4.54 3.91 -3.56
C TRP A 67 4.78 2.41 -3.42
N ASN A 68 3.72 1.63 -3.56
CA ASN A 68 3.80 0.20 -3.30
C ASN A 68 4.73 -0.56 -4.27
N ASP A 69 5.05 0.02 -5.43
CA ASP A 69 5.92 -0.55 -6.46
C ASP A 69 7.40 -0.13 -6.33
N LYS A 70 7.73 0.79 -5.42
CA LYS A 70 9.10 1.21 -5.12
C LYS A 70 9.23 1.58 -3.64
N PHE A 71 10.15 0.94 -2.94
CA PHE A 71 10.36 1.27 -1.53
C PHE A 71 11.24 2.53 -1.34
N ASN A 72 10.63 3.69 -1.60
CA ASN A 72 11.10 5.00 -1.19
C ASN A 72 10.02 5.66 -0.35
N VAL A 73 10.20 5.70 0.96
CA VAL A 73 9.27 6.30 1.91
C VAL A 73 9.64 7.78 2.08
N ASP A 74 8.75 8.67 1.69
CA ASP A 74 8.88 10.10 1.97
C ASP A 74 8.22 10.39 3.32
N ILE A 75 8.90 11.17 4.17
CA ILE A 75 8.44 11.51 5.52
C ILE A 75 8.13 13.00 5.58
N PHE A 76 6.92 13.32 6.01
CA PHE A 76 6.42 14.68 6.10
C PHE A 76 6.10 15.08 7.55
N ASP A 77 6.24 16.37 7.85
CA ASP A 77 5.73 16.96 9.09
C ASP A 77 4.22 17.24 9.02
N LEU A 78 3.68 17.76 10.13
CA LEU A 78 2.27 18.16 10.25
C LEU A 78 1.86 19.31 9.33
N SER A 79 2.81 20.01 8.69
CA SER A 79 2.55 21.05 7.69
C SER A 79 2.79 20.54 6.27
N LEU A 80 2.86 19.21 6.10
CA LEU A 80 3.10 18.53 4.81
C LEU A 80 4.43 18.94 4.14
N ASN A 81 5.40 19.44 4.91
CA ASN A 81 6.76 19.62 4.42
C ASN A 81 7.49 18.29 4.49
N GLN A 82 8.14 17.88 3.41
CA GLN A 82 9.03 16.72 3.45
C GLN A 82 10.24 17.03 4.35
N ILE A 83 10.42 16.25 5.41
CA ILE A 83 11.49 16.41 6.40
C ILE A 83 12.58 15.34 6.28
N ASP A 84 12.25 14.18 5.69
CA ASP A 84 13.18 13.07 5.52
C ASP A 84 12.73 12.12 4.38
N SER A 85 13.56 11.14 4.04
CA SER A 85 13.24 10.06 3.11
C SER A 85 14.01 8.79 3.44
N LEU A 86 13.37 7.64 3.26
CA LEU A 86 13.95 6.33 3.47
C LEU A 86 13.88 5.50 2.19
N SER A 87 15.03 5.14 1.64
CA SER A 87 15.09 4.29 0.44
C SER A 87 15.75 2.94 0.76
N VAL A 88 15.05 1.84 0.45
CA VAL A 88 15.61 0.49 0.51
C VAL A 88 15.42 -0.19 -0.83
N SER A 89 16.48 -0.80 -1.34
CA SER A 89 16.43 -1.54 -2.59
C SER A 89 15.82 -2.93 -2.36
N ILE A 90 14.50 -3.01 -2.28
CA ILE A 90 13.77 -4.28 -2.31
C ILE A 90 13.43 -4.57 -3.78
N PRO A 91 13.92 -5.66 -4.38
CA PRO A 91 13.69 -5.95 -5.78
C PRO A 91 12.21 -6.30 -6.03
N ASN A 92 11.61 -5.70 -7.06
CA ASN A 92 10.31 -6.15 -7.53
C ASN A 92 10.42 -7.54 -8.15
N GLN A 93 9.39 -8.36 -7.97
CA GLN A 93 9.29 -9.65 -8.64
C GLN A 93 8.64 -9.50 -10.01
N LEU A 94 9.09 -10.30 -10.98
CA LEU A 94 8.45 -10.36 -12.29
C LEU A 94 7.07 -11.01 -12.18
N VAL A 95 6.12 -10.54 -12.98
CA VAL A 95 4.85 -11.24 -13.20
C VAL A 95 5.09 -12.39 -14.16
N THR A 96 4.82 -13.62 -13.73
CA THR A 96 5.04 -14.82 -14.54
C THR A 96 4.03 -14.93 -15.67
N ASN A 97 4.30 -15.80 -16.66
CA ASN A 97 3.36 -16.01 -17.76
C ASN A 97 2.07 -16.67 -17.27
N GLU A 98 2.19 -17.60 -16.31
CA GLU A 98 1.07 -18.27 -15.67
C GLU A 98 0.15 -17.25 -14.96
N GLU A 99 0.72 -16.33 -14.18
CA GLU A 99 -0.03 -15.26 -13.52
C GLU A 99 -0.71 -14.33 -14.54
N ARG A 100 -0.03 -13.99 -15.64
CA ARG A 100 -0.62 -13.18 -16.74
C ARG A 100 -1.83 -13.88 -17.35
N GLU A 101 -1.74 -15.18 -17.57
CA GLU A 101 -2.84 -15.97 -18.11
C GLU A 101 -4.02 -16.06 -17.14
N GLU A 102 -3.76 -16.27 -15.86
CA GLU A 102 -4.80 -16.30 -14.81
C GLU A 102 -5.51 -14.96 -14.70
N ILE A 103 -4.75 -13.86 -14.63
CA ILE A 103 -5.29 -12.50 -14.61
C ILE A 103 -6.13 -12.23 -15.87
N SER A 104 -5.63 -12.60 -17.05
CA SER A 104 -6.34 -12.45 -18.32
C SER A 104 -7.68 -13.21 -18.34
N LYS A 105 -7.76 -14.37 -17.69
CA LYS A 105 -9.01 -15.12 -17.51
C LYS A 105 -9.96 -14.40 -16.55
N LEU A 106 -9.45 -13.94 -15.40
CA LEU A 106 -10.24 -13.23 -14.38
C LEU A 106 -10.83 -11.91 -14.87
N MET A 107 -10.08 -11.17 -15.70
CA MET A 107 -10.53 -9.89 -16.27
C MET A 107 -11.67 -10.05 -17.30
N GLY A 108 -11.90 -11.27 -17.80
CA GLY A 108 -12.90 -11.55 -18.82
C GLY A 108 -12.56 -10.99 -20.20
N GLU A 109 -13.37 -11.33 -21.20
CA GLU A 109 -13.10 -10.96 -22.60
C GLU A 109 -13.11 -9.44 -22.82
N MET A 110 -13.99 -8.72 -22.10
CA MET A 110 -14.16 -7.27 -22.24
C MET A 110 -12.90 -6.46 -21.90
N PHE A 111 -12.05 -6.97 -20.99
CA PHE A 111 -10.84 -6.27 -20.56
C PHE A 111 -9.55 -6.98 -20.98
N ARG A 112 -9.62 -8.12 -21.67
CA ARG A 112 -8.44 -8.92 -22.03
C ARG A 112 -7.37 -8.13 -22.78
N SER A 113 -7.75 -7.35 -23.78
CA SER A 113 -6.80 -6.56 -24.58
C SER A 113 -6.17 -5.42 -23.76
N LEU A 114 -6.93 -4.78 -22.88
CA LEU A 114 -6.44 -3.77 -21.95
C LEU A 114 -5.50 -4.39 -20.91
N GLY A 115 -5.86 -5.53 -20.34
CA GLY A 115 -5.01 -6.29 -19.42
C GLY A 115 -3.68 -6.64 -20.08
N GLN A 116 -3.68 -7.21 -21.28
CA GLN A 116 -2.43 -7.54 -21.99
C GLN A 116 -1.54 -6.33 -22.25
N ARG A 117 -2.15 -5.16 -22.54
CA ARG A 117 -1.41 -3.94 -22.86
C ARG A 117 -0.87 -3.22 -21.62
N TYR A 118 -1.64 -3.20 -20.53
CA TYR A 118 -1.38 -2.34 -19.38
C TYR A 118 -0.92 -3.10 -18.13
N LEU A 119 -0.99 -4.44 -18.10
CA LEU A 119 -0.51 -5.22 -16.97
C LEU A 119 1.01 -5.02 -16.79
N PRO A 120 1.46 -4.56 -15.61
CA PRO A 120 2.87 -4.30 -15.35
C PRO A 120 3.75 -5.53 -15.56
N TYR A 121 5.05 -5.32 -15.81
CA TYR A 121 6.04 -6.40 -15.88
C TYR A 121 6.40 -6.98 -14.53
N THR A 122 6.19 -6.21 -13.48
CA THR A 122 6.56 -6.55 -12.12
C THR A 122 5.39 -6.37 -11.16
N LYS A 123 5.37 -7.19 -10.11
CA LYS A 123 4.46 -7.03 -8.98
C LYS A 123 4.86 -5.81 -8.13
N PRO A 124 3.94 -5.29 -7.30
CA PRO A 124 4.31 -4.38 -6.22
C PRO A 124 5.35 -5.02 -5.30
N VAL A 125 6.11 -4.19 -4.61
CA VAL A 125 7.06 -4.63 -3.58
C VAL A 125 6.34 -4.88 -2.27
N ILE A 126 5.43 -3.97 -1.92
CA ILE A 126 4.69 -3.98 -0.66
C ILE A 126 3.19 -3.90 -0.93
N ASN A 127 2.40 -4.47 -0.02
CA ASN A 127 0.95 -4.39 -0.02
C ASN A 127 0.43 -3.42 1.04
N ASN A 128 1.13 -3.33 2.17
CA ASN A 128 0.74 -2.49 3.28
C ASN A 128 1.98 -2.01 4.07
N MET A 129 1.80 -0.95 4.86
CA MET A 129 2.85 -0.37 5.69
C MET A 129 2.29 0.08 7.04
N PHE A 130 3.00 -0.26 8.10
CA PHE A 130 2.78 0.22 9.46
C PHE A 130 4.05 0.90 9.99
N VAL A 131 3.88 1.89 10.85
CA VAL A 131 5.01 2.58 11.48
C VAL A 131 4.79 2.56 12.99
N ASP A 132 5.77 2.07 13.73
CA ASP A 132 5.71 2.04 15.19
C ASP A 132 6.22 3.36 15.83
N LYS A 133 6.08 3.49 17.15
CA LYS A 133 6.54 4.67 17.90
C LYS A 133 8.06 4.93 17.81
N SER A 134 8.85 3.93 17.42
CA SER A 134 10.30 4.07 17.22
C SER A 134 10.66 4.41 15.77
N GLU A 135 9.65 4.69 14.94
CA GLU A 135 9.78 4.97 13.51
C GLU A 135 10.35 3.78 12.73
N ASN A 136 10.15 2.55 13.22
CA ASN A 136 10.43 1.37 12.41
C ASN A 136 9.29 1.16 11.42
N CYS A 137 9.64 0.83 10.17
CA CYS A 137 8.69 0.53 9.11
C CYS A 137 8.43 -0.98 9.05
N TRP A 138 7.18 -1.38 9.22
CA TRP A 138 6.69 -2.75 9.13
C TRP A 138 5.97 -2.91 7.79
N LEU A 139 6.59 -3.64 6.89
CA LEU A 139 6.15 -3.76 5.50
C LEU A 139 5.51 -5.12 5.29
N GLN A 140 4.25 -5.13 4.85
CA GLN A 140 3.69 -6.35 4.28
C GLN A 140 4.20 -6.46 2.84
N THR A 141 5.02 -7.45 2.52
CA THR A 141 5.53 -7.61 1.15
C THR A 141 4.47 -8.26 0.25
N TYR A 142 4.70 -8.24 -1.06
CA TYR A 142 3.77 -8.88 -2.00
C TYR A 142 3.84 -10.41 -2.00
N ASP A 143 5.02 -10.98 -1.78
CA ASP A 143 5.26 -12.43 -1.90
C ASP A 143 5.88 -13.01 -0.61
N ASN A 144 7.21 -12.92 -0.43
CA ASN A 144 7.92 -13.53 0.71
C ASN A 144 9.16 -12.71 1.08
N PRO A 145 9.43 -12.45 2.39
CA PRO A 145 8.62 -12.82 3.57
C PRO A 145 7.32 -12.04 3.63
N GLU A 146 6.30 -12.52 4.33
CA GLU A 146 5.02 -11.81 4.43
C GLU A 146 5.23 -10.43 5.05
N TYR A 147 6.04 -10.34 6.12
CA TYR A 147 6.42 -9.08 6.74
C TYR A 147 7.94 -8.88 6.83
N LEU A 148 8.38 -7.67 6.49
CA LEU A 148 9.75 -7.19 6.64
C LEU A 148 9.75 -5.97 7.57
N VAL A 149 10.61 -5.97 8.59
CA VAL A 149 10.76 -4.85 9.53
C VAL A 149 12.05 -4.13 9.25
N LEU A 150 11.98 -2.82 9.06
CA LEU A 150 13.10 -1.93 8.85
C LEU A 150 13.20 -0.93 9.99
N ASN A 151 14.41 -0.60 10.44
CA ASN A 151 14.60 0.53 11.34
C ASN A 151 14.42 1.86 10.61
N LYS A 152 14.43 2.96 11.37
CA LYS A 152 14.33 4.33 10.82
C LYS A 152 15.41 4.73 9.80
N ASN A 153 16.51 3.98 9.71
CA ASN A 153 17.57 4.18 8.73
C ASN A 153 17.45 3.22 7.53
N GLY A 154 16.40 2.40 7.46
CA GLY A 154 16.13 1.45 6.38
C GLY A 154 16.93 0.16 6.48
N SER A 155 17.61 -0.08 7.59
CA SER A 155 18.29 -1.36 7.80
C SER A 155 17.28 -2.41 8.26
N PRO A 156 17.32 -3.64 7.72
CA PRO A 156 16.43 -4.70 8.14
C PRO A 156 16.70 -5.10 9.59
N LEU A 157 15.65 -5.16 10.40
CA LEU A 157 15.67 -5.67 11.78
C LEU A 157 15.25 -7.14 11.84
N GLY A 158 14.36 -7.56 10.94
CA GLY A 158 13.88 -8.94 10.89
C GLY A 158 12.76 -9.13 9.89
N SER A 159 12.29 -10.37 9.78
CA SER A 159 11.13 -10.74 8.98
C SER A 159 10.37 -11.87 9.64
N PHE A 160 9.07 -11.97 9.36
CA PHE A 160 8.20 -12.99 9.91
C PHE A 160 6.97 -13.19 9.03
N ASP A 161 6.33 -14.34 9.19
CA ASP A 161 5.06 -14.67 8.58
C ASP A 161 4.00 -14.84 9.67
N LEU A 162 2.77 -14.42 9.42
CA LEU A 162 1.65 -14.69 10.29
C LEU A 162 1.01 -16.04 9.94
N GLN A 163 0.44 -16.72 10.94
CA GLN A 163 -0.25 -18.00 10.73
C GLN A 163 -1.75 -17.77 10.45
N ASN A 164 -2.41 -18.77 9.83
CA ASN A 164 -3.88 -18.86 9.71
C ASN A 164 -4.54 -17.63 9.06
N ASP A 165 -4.03 -17.18 7.91
CA ASP A 165 -4.58 -16.04 7.13
C ASP A 165 -4.78 -14.75 7.96
N MET A 166 -4.03 -14.60 9.05
CA MET A 166 -4.06 -13.40 9.88
C MET A 166 -3.44 -12.23 9.13
N GLN A 167 -4.03 -11.05 9.29
CA GLN A 167 -3.50 -9.80 8.74
C GLN A 167 -3.05 -8.88 9.84
N LEU A 168 -1.86 -8.29 9.69
CA LEU A 168 -1.39 -7.24 10.57
C LEU A 168 -2.36 -6.05 10.49
N ALA A 169 -2.81 -5.57 11.64
CA ALA A 169 -3.73 -4.43 11.73
C ALA A 169 -3.08 -3.23 12.40
N HIS A 170 -2.21 -3.46 13.38
CA HIS A 170 -1.50 -2.40 14.10
C HIS A 170 -0.23 -2.91 14.77
N VAL A 171 0.73 -2.01 14.96
CA VAL A 171 1.95 -2.27 15.73
C VAL A 171 2.13 -1.12 16.72
N ASP A 172 2.33 -1.47 17.99
CA ASP A 172 2.66 -0.49 19.03
C ASP A 172 3.64 -1.06 20.04
N GLU A 173 4.68 -0.30 20.34
CA GLU A 173 5.73 -0.59 21.33
C GLU A 173 6.41 -1.96 21.19
N ASN A 174 5.81 -2.99 21.79
CA ASN A 174 6.29 -4.36 21.78
C ASN A 174 5.17 -5.35 21.44
N ARG A 175 4.10 -4.85 20.80
CA ARG A 175 2.91 -5.62 20.44
C ARG A 175 2.57 -5.51 18.97
N ILE A 176 2.22 -6.65 18.41
CA ILE A 176 1.63 -6.79 17.09
C ILE A 176 0.16 -7.17 17.29
N TYR A 177 -0.74 -6.42 16.68
CA TYR A 177 -2.16 -6.68 16.65
C TYR A 177 -2.51 -7.24 15.27
N ALA A 178 -2.93 -8.49 15.21
CA ALA A 178 -3.36 -9.12 13.97
C ALA A 178 -4.86 -9.44 14.02
N ILE A 179 -5.50 -9.41 12.87
CA ILE A 179 -6.92 -9.74 12.72
C ILE A 179 -7.03 -11.03 11.92
N GLU A 180 -7.75 -12.00 12.48
CA GLU A 180 -8.20 -13.19 11.78
C GLU A 180 -9.68 -13.03 11.47
N SER A 181 -10.04 -13.04 10.18
CA SER A 181 -11.43 -12.88 9.72
C SER A 181 -12.07 -14.23 9.43
N TYR A 182 -13.35 -14.37 9.78
CA TYR A 182 -14.16 -15.55 9.49
C TYR A 182 -15.55 -15.11 9.00
N ASP A 183 -16.33 -16.04 8.44
CA ASP A 183 -17.66 -15.76 7.88
C ASP A 183 -18.61 -14.96 8.80
N LYS A 184 -18.43 -15.06 10.12
CA LYS A 184 -19.33 -14.46 11.13
C LYS A 184 -18.68 -13.37 11.99
N GLY A 185 -17.47 -12.91 11.68
CA GLY A 185 -16.81 -11.86 12.45
C GLY A 185 -15.29 -11.94 12.39
N TYR A 186 -14.63 -11.44 13.43
CA TYR A 186 -13.18 -11.40 13.50
C TYR A 186 -12.69 -11.70 14.92
N LYS A 187 -11.45 -12.16 15.02
CA LYS A 187 -10.69 -12.21 16.28
C LYS A 187 -9.45 -11.33 16.17
N ILE A 188 -9.15 -10.64 17.26
CA ILE A 188 -7.92 -9.88 17.41
C ILE A 188 -6.94 -10.73 18.18
N HIS A 189 -5.79 -10.99 17.57
CA HIS A 189 -4.65 -11.65 18.19
C HIS A 189 -3.61 -10.60 18.57
N VAL A 190 -3.01 -10.76 19.75
CA VAL A 190 -2.00 -9.84 20.25
C VAL A 190 -0.74 -10.63 20.57
N PHE A 191 0.33 -10.34 19.83
CA PHE A 191 1.63 -10.96 20.00
C PHE A 191 2.60 -10.00 20.65
N ARG A 192 3.55 -10.52 21.43
CA ARG A 192 4.71 -9.75 21.88
C ARG A 192 5.90 -10.04 20.98
N TYR A 193 6.67 -9.02 20.64
CA TYR A 193 7.89 -9.16 19.84
C TYR A 193 9.11 -8.57 20.54
N LYS A 194 10.29 -8.94 20.04
CA LYS A 194 11.58 -8.37 20.43
C LYS A 194 12.43 -8.23 19.17
N LEU A 195 12.84 -7.00 18.86
CA LEU A 195 13.74 -6.64 17.76
C LEU A 195 15.20 -6.62 18.26
#